data_AF-A0A9W4MIC4-F1
#
_entry.id   AF-A0A9W4MIC4-F1
#
_cell.length_a   1.000
_cell.length_b   1.000
_cell.length_c   1.000
_cell.angle_alpha   90.00
_cell.angle_beta   90.00
_cell.angle_gamma   90.00
#
_symmetry.space_group_name_H-M   'P 1'
#
loop_
_entity.id
_entity.type
_entity.pdbx_description
1 polymer ?
#
loop_
_entity_poly.entity_id
_entity_poly.type
_entity_poly.pdbx_seq_one_letter_code
_entity_poly.pdbx_strand_id
1 'polypeptide(L)'
;MDITVYEGSPGSRKTLTLLDAIVSTPGRNIIAFPRTELIDEQAAYCASKAIELGARPSIVARHSKQDSKRGQIVRQIEDTLRSKAAEDHVLLMITHASLLELDPALLAGWHVAVDENLDAAVVSGTFAATATWSVLARHFRLEPVPSARVWQVIPRDDVAALTRREIAAEGEGDLQRFLTYARNSRRAVFVDIGDWKDAKSGRKVGWWSIWTPLVLDQCESVTFTAAGFFESLPYRATQWLASEALEPNRIDLGTGISRAHARVRVHYYTRHAGSTEWWKTHEGSKCLVRISEHQARIGSVGYWSCNPEIRTFFCHRFDGVHCKPRQAGTNSLIEHRSCLYIYSAKAQSGDGPIMDLLGLDRLDVRRAREFEDVRQFALRGALRRPDFDGDYDVYLYDQAQAEDLTGYLRQIGIVDVELVPVEGLGIMEEERPSAVSFDKRVPLTDSEKRDRNTENQRRRRADIKALEEAQGIVRRRRGRP
;
A
#
# COMPACT_ATOMS: atom_id res chain seq x y z
N MET A 1 25.48 1.02 -4.75
CA MET A 1 24.70 0.30 -5.78
C MET A 1 23.96 1.35 -6.58
N ASP A 2 24.20 1.38 -7.88
CA ASP A 2 23.58 2.37 -8.77
C ASP A 2 22.20 1.90 -9.21
N ILE A 3 21.21 2.79 -9.13
CA ILE A 3 19.88 2.53 -9.69
C ILE A 3 19.48 3.67 -10.62
N THR A 4 18.72 3.34 -11.66
CA THR A 4 18.10 4.35 -12.53
C THR A 4 16.64 4.53 -12.14
N VAL A 5 16.18 5.77 -12.02
CA VAL A 5 14.80 6.09 -11.65
C VAL A 5 14.21 7.02 -12.71
N TYR A 6 13.29 6.49 -13.50
CA TYR A 6 12.46 7.27 -14.41
C TYR A 6 11.26 7.84 -13.65
N GLU A 7 11.24 9.17 -13.50
CA GLU A 7 10.13 9.91 -12.91
C GLU A 7 9.33 10.68 -13.94
N GLY A 8 8.12 11.08 -13.58
CA GLY A 8 7.24 11.86 -14.44
C GLY A 8 5.77 11.65 -14.14
N SER A 9 4.94 12.59 -14.58
CA SER A 9 3.50 12.56 -14.34
C SER A 9 2.81 11.33 -14.98
N PRO A 10 1.66 10.88 -14.46
CA PRO A 10 0.82 9.93 -15.18
C PRO A 10 0.54 10.40 -16.62
N GLY A 11 0.80 9.52 -17.59
CA GLY A 11 0.73 9.84 -19.01
C GLY A 11 2.06 10.18 -19.67
N SER A 12 3.17 10.37 -18.94
CA SER A 12 4.49 10.66 -19.52
C SER A 12 5.19 9.49 -20.22
N ARG A 13 4.45 8.41 -20.53
CA ARG A 13 4.94 7.21 -21.24
C ARG A 13 6.15 6.50 -20.62
N LYS A 14 6.49 6.72 -19.35
CA LYS A 14 7.65 6.10 -18.65
C LYS A 14 7.83 4.61 -18.93
N THR A 15 6.78 3.84 -18.68
CA THR A 15 6.77 2.38 -18.89
C THR A 15 7.04 2.03 -20.35
N LEU A 16 6.44 2.74 -21.31
CA LEU A 16 6.67 2.48 -22.74
C LEU A 16 8.09 2.87 -23.18
N THR A 17 8.62 3.99 -22.71
CA THR A 17 10.01 4.41 -22.97
C THR A 17 11.00 3.36 -22.48
N LEU A 18 10.79 2.83 -21.28
CA LEU A 18 11.59 1.75 -20.73
C LEU A 18 11.46 0.46 -21.55
N LEU A 19 10.22 0.04 -21.88
CA LEU A 19 10.00 -1.18 -22.66
C LEU A 19 10.57 -1.08 -24.08
N ASP A 20 10.48 0.09 -24.73
CA ASP A 20 11.09 0.34 -26.04
C ASP A 20 12.61 0.16 -25.97
N ALA A 21 13.27 0.66 -24.92
CA ALA A 21 14.70 0.47 -24.69
C ALA A 21 15.05 -1.02 -24.46
N ILE A 22 14.26 -1.73 -23.66
CA ILE A 22 14.47 -3.16 -23.37
C ILE A 22 14.25 -4.04 -24.61
N VAL A 23 13.25 -3.73 -25.43
CA VAL A 23 12.97 -4.49 -26.66
C VAL A 23 14.02 -4.22 -27.75
N SER A 24 14.59 -3.01 -27.80
CA SER A 24 15.59 -2.65 -28.80
C SER A 24 17.00 -3.13 -28.47
N THR A 25 17.31 -3.37 -27.19
CA THR A 25 18.65 -3.76 -26.74
C THR A 25 18.66 -5.20 -26.24
N PRO A 26 19.44 -6.10 -26.88
CA PRO A 26 19.60 -7.46 -26.38
C PRO A 26 20.08 -7.50 -24.93
N GLY A 27 19.44 -8.35 -24.13
CA GLY A 27 19.77 -8.56 -22.74
C GLY A 27 18.74 -9.43 -22.03
N ARG A 28 19.11 -9.93 -20.85
CA ARG A 28 18.24 -10.72 -19.99
C ARG A 28 17.54 -9.79 -19.00
N ASN A 29 16.28 -9.51 -19.24
CA ASN A 29 15.50 -8.53 -18.52
C ASN A 29 14.39 -9.21 -17.72
N ILE A 30 14.26 -8.86 -16.44
CA ILE A 30 13.08 -9.16 -15.63
C ILE A 30 12.33 -7.87 -15.36
N ILE A 31 11.03 -7.86 -15.64
CA ILE A 31 10.18 -6.68 -15.53
C ILE A 31 9.05 -6.99 -14.58
N ALA A 32 9.01 -6.30 -13.45
CA ALA A 32 8.02 -6.49 -12.41
C ALA A 32 6.93 -5.43 -12.50
N PHE A 33 5.67 -5.88 -12.51
CA PHE A 33 4.48 -5.04 -12.59
C PHE A 33 3.60 -5.17 -11.35
N PRO A 34 2.78 -4.16 -11.03
CA PRO A 34 1.95 -4.19 -9.84
C PRO A 34 0.74 -5.13 -9.97
N ARG A 35 0.31 -5.45 -11.21
CA ARG A 35 -0.92 -6.21 -11.47
C ARG A 35 -0.76 -7.19 -12.62
N THR A 36 -1.50 -8.29 -12.54
CA THR A 36 -1.44 -9.38 -13.52
C THR A 36 -1.94 -8.97 -14.90
N GLU A 37 -2.97 -8.12 -14.96
CA GLU A 37 -3.58 -7.67 -16.20
C GLU A 37 -2.62 -6.84 -17.06
N LEU A 38 -1.71 -6.09 -16.41
CA LEU A 38 -0.69 -5.31 -17.11
C LEU A 38 0.37 -6.20 -17.75
N ILE A 39 0.68 -7.35 -17.14
CA ILE A 39 1.74 -8.22 -17.63
C ILE A 39 1.41 -8.71 -19.04
N ASP A 40 0.18 -9.19 -19.26
CA ASP A 40 -0.25 -9.66 -20.58
C ASP A 40 -0.32 -8.51 -21.60
N GLU A 41 -0.82 -7.33 -21.19
CA GLU A 41 -0.87 -6.13 -22.04
C GLU A 41 0.53 -5.68 -22.48
N GLN A 42 1.49 -5.61 -21.55
CA GLN A 42 2.86 -5.19 -21.84
C GLN A 42 3.64 -6.27 -22.61
N ALA A 43 3.35 -7.55 -22.39
CA ALA A 43 3.92 -8.64 -23.20
C ALA A 43 3.46 -8.53 -24.66
N ALA A 44 2.17 -8.27 -24.88
CA ALA A 44 1.63 -8.04 -26.22
C ALA A 44 2.25 -6.79 -26.88
N TYR A 45 2.38 -5.68 -26.13
CA TYR A 45 3.07 -4.48 -26.59
C TYR A 45 4.51 -4.79 -27.04
N CYS A 46 5.29 -5.47 -26.20
CA CYS A 46 6.68 -5.81 -26.50
C CYS A 46 6.79 -6.74 -27.72
N ALA A 47 5.85 -7.67 -27.90
CA ALA A 47 5.82 -8.55 -29.06
C ALA A 47 5.55 -7.75 -30.35
N SER A 48 4.58 -6.84 -30.34
CA SER A 48 4.33 -5.94 -31.48
C SER A 48 5.52 -5.03 -31.76
N LYS A 49 6.14 -4.46 -30.72
CA LYS A 49 7.31 -3.59 -30.87
C LYS A 49 8.54 -4.34 -31.39
N ALA A 50 8.73 -5.59 -30.97
CA ALA A 50 9.80 -6.44 -31.48
C ALA A 50 9.65 -6.69 -32.99
N ILE A 51 8.42 -6.93 -33.46
CA ILE A 51 8.14 -7.08 -34.89
C ILE A 51 8.47 -5.79 -35.65
N GLU A 52 8.05 -4.63 -35.13
CA GLU A 52 8.33 -3.32 -35.72
C GLU A 52 9.85 -3.06 -35.86
N LEU A 53 10.62 -3.44 -34.84
CA LEU A 53 12.08 -3.22 -34.79
C LEU A 53 12.89 -4.35 -35.44
N GLY A 54 12.27 -5.43 -35.91
CA GLY A 54 12.97 -6.62 -36.40
C GLY A 54 13.73 -7.40 -35.31
N ALA A 55 13.45 -7.14 -34.04
CA ALA A 55 14.06 -7.83 -32.90
C ALA A 55 13.38 -9.21 -32.67
N ARG A 56 14.09 -10.13 -31.99
CA ARG A 56 13.57 -11.47 -31.68
C ARG A 56 13.77 -11.87 -30.20
N PRO A 57 13.31 -11.06 -29.23
CA PRO A 57 13.38 -11.44 -27.83
C PRO A 57 12.51 -12.65 -27.51
N SER A 58 12.95 -13.49 -26.56
CA SER A 58 12.08 -14.46 -25.89
C SER A 58 11.24 -13.73 -24.84
N ILE A 59 9.97 -13.48 -25.14
CA ILE A 59 9.04 -12.80 -24.22
C ILE A 59 8.26 -13.85 -23.43
N VAL A 60 8.38 -13.81 -22.11
CA VAL A 60 7.74 -14.77 -21.19
C VAL A 60 6.98 -14.02 -20.11
N ALA A 61 5.66 -14.14 -20.10
CA ALA A 61 4.81 -13.66 -19.01
C ALA A 61 4.59 -14.79 -17.98
N ARG A 62 4.70 -14.47 -16.69
CA ARG A 62 4.40 -15.39 -15.58
C ARG A 62 3.62 -14.69 -14.48
N HIS A 63 2.36 -15.09 -14.31
CA HIS A 63 1.56 -14.68 -13.15
C HIS A 63 0.49 -15.71 -12.75
N SER A 64 -0.08 -15.50 -11.56
CA SER A 64 -1.02 -16.42 -10.90
C SER A 64 -2.35 -16.68 -11.63
N LYS A 65 -2.64 -15.96 -12.72
CA LYS A 65 -3.86 -16.15 -13.53
C LYS A 65 -3.65 -17.01 -14.77
N GLN A 66 -2.42 -17.19 -15.24
CA GLN A 66 -2.11 -17.98 -16.44
C GLN A 66 -2.17 -19.49 -16.17
N ASP A 67 -1.85 -19.91 -14.94
CA ASP A 67 -1.74 -21.34 -14.61
C ASP A 67 -2.86 -21.84 -13.69
N SER A 68 -3.50 -22.93 -14.11
CA SER A 68 -4.51 -23.66 -13.34
C SER A 68 -3.95 -24.32 -12.05
N LYS A 69 -2.62 -24.38 -11.91
CA LYS A 69 -1.92 -24.88 -10.72
C LYS A 69 -1.54 -23.73 -9.78
N ARG A 70 -2.54 -23.21 -9.06
CA ARG A 70 -2.35 -22.21 -7.99
C ARG A 70 -1.24 -22.67 -7.02
N GLY A 71 -0.22 -21.83 -6.81
CA GLY A 71 0.79 -22.02 -5.75
C GLY A 71 2.22 -22.34 -6.21
N GLN A 72 2.50 -22.46 -7.52
CA GLN A 72 3.85 -22.74 -8.04
C GLN A 72 4.50 -21.57 -8.80
N ILE A 73 3.91 -20.37 -8.79
CA ILE A 73 4.35 -19.28 -9.66
C ILE A 73 5.81 -18.88 -9.44
N VAL A 74 6.27 -18.79 -8.19
CA VAL A 74 7.68 -18.47 -7.89
C VAL A 74 8.60 -19.53 -8.46
N ARG A 75 8.30 -20.82 -8.25
CA ARG A 75 9.08 -21.92 -8.81
C ARG A 75 9.13 -21.88 -10.34
N GLN A 76 8.02 -21.59 -11.00
CA GLN A 76 7.99 -21.47 -12.46
C GLN A 76 8.85 -20.30 -12.96
N ILE A 77 8.87 -19.20 -12.22
CA ILE A 77 9.74 -18.06 -12.52
C ILE A 77 11.21 -18.48 -12.35
N GLU A 78 11.57 -19.16 -11.25
CA GLU A 78 12.91 -19.70 -11.03
C GLU A 78 13.34 -20.68 -12.13
N ASP A 79 12.47 -21.61 -12.52
CA ASP A 79 12.70 -22.57 -13.61
C ASP A 79 12.88 -21.83 -14.96
N THR A 80 12.12 -20.75 -15.17
CA THR A 80 12.27 -19.89 -16.36
C THR A 80 13.62 -19.18 -16.35
N LEU A 81 14.02 -18.55 -15.24
CA LEU A 81 15.32 -17.88 -15.11
C LEU A 81 16.48 -18.84 -15.41
N ARG A 82 16.42 -20.08 -14.88
CA ARG A 82 17.45 -21.11 -15.11
C ARG A 82 17.47 -21.60 -16.55
N SER A 83 16.32 -21.92 -17.13
CA SER A 83 16.25 -22.43 -18.51
C SER A 83 16.60 -21.38 -19.56
N LYS A 84 16.41 -20.10 -19.25
CA LYS A 84 16.68 -18.96 -20.14
C LYS A 84 18.02 -18.27 -19.89
N ALA A 85 18.83 -18.76 -18.95
CA ALA A 85 20.09 -18.13 -18.57
C ALA A 85 21.11 -18.00 -19.72
N ALA A 86 21.04 -18.90 -20.72
CA ALA A 86 21.93 -18.93 -21.87
C ALA A 86 21.39 -18.18 -23.10
N GLU A 87 20.20 -17.57 -23.03
CA GLU A 87 19.63 -16.80 -24.14
C GLU A 87 20.10 -15.34 -24.07
N ASP A 88 20.41 -14.76 -25.24
CA ASP A 88 20.96 -13.40 -25.34
C ASP A 88 19.91 -12.32 -25.12
N HIS A 89 18.63 -12.58 -25.44
CA HIS A 89 17.56 -11.59 -25.35
C HIS A 89 16.27 -12.19 -24.80
N VAL A 90 15.99 -11.90 -23.53
CA VAL A 90 14.85 -12.46 -22.80
C VAL A 90 14.14 -11.35 -22.05
N LEU A 91 12.81 -11.32 -22.14
CA LEU A 91 11.95 -10.41 -21.38
C LEU A 91 11.03 -11.27 -20.51
N LEU A 92 11.37 -11.41 -19.23
CA LEU A 92 10.57 -12.13 -18.25
C LEU A 92 9.71 -11.15 -17.44
N MET A 93 8.40 -11.19 -17.66
CA MET A 93 7.45 -10.28 -17.03
C MET A 93 6.72 -10.96 -15.87
N ILE A 94 6.80 -10.36 -14.68
CA ILE A 94 6.31 -10.93 -13.42
C ILE A 94 5.57 -9.89 -12.57
N THR A 95 5.02 -10.32 -11.44
CA THR A 95 4.41 -9.40 -10.47
C THR A 95 5.42 -8.86 -9.44
N HIS A 96 5.14 -7.71 -8.85
CA HIS A 96 5.86 -7.19 -7.67
C HIS A 96 5.96 -8.21 -6.53
N ALA A 97 4.85 -8.90 -6.24
CA ALA A 97 4.82 -9.92 -5.20
C ALA A 97 5.81 -11.05 -5.49
N SER A 98 5.89 -11.49 -6.76
CA SER A 98 6.88 -12.48 -7.18
C SER A 98 8.30 -11.97 -7.04
N LEU A 99 8.60 -10.73 -7.46
CA LEU A 99 9.95 -10.15 -7.33
C LEU A 99 10.42 -10.13 -5.87
N LEU A 100 9.54 -9.72 -4.94
CA LEU A 100 9.85 -9.65 -3.51
C LEU A 100 10.07 -11.03 -2.86
N GLU A 101 9.64 -12.11 -3.52
CA GLU A 101 9.80 -13.49 -3.08
C GLU A 101 10.92 -14.25 -3.81
N LEU A 102 11.47 -13.70 -4.90
CA LEU A 102 12.52 -14.36 -5.68
C LEU A 102 13.85 -14.41 -4.93
N ASP A 103 14.65 -15.41 -5.28
CA ASP A 103 16.05 -15.49 -4.85
C ASP A 103 16.93 -14.56 -5.68
N PRO A 104 17.54 -13.52 -5.09
CA PRO A 104 18.33 -12.56 -5.86
C PRO A 104 19.55 -13.16 -6.54
N ALA A 105 20.09 -14.26 -5.99
CA ALA A 105 21.17 -15.01 -6.62
C ALA A 105 20.80 -15.53 -8.03
N LEU A 106 19.51 -15.73 -8.32
CA LEU A 106 19.03 -16.12 -9.64
C LEU A 106 18.94 -14.95 -10.63
N LEU A 107 19.06 -13.73 -10.13
CA LEU A 107 19.04 -12.49 -10.91
C LEU A 107 20.46 -11.99 -11.23
N ALA A 108 21.50 -12.73 -10.82
CA ALA A 108 22.87 -12.40 -11.15
C ALA A 108 23.05 -12.29 -12.68
N GLY A 109 23.50 -11.13 -13.15
CA GLY A 109 23.66 -10.83 -14.58
C GLY A 109 22.35 -10.62 -15.37
N TRP A 110 21.22 -10.42 -14.68
CA TRP A 110 19.96 -9.95 -15.26
C TRP A 110 19.80 -8.44 -15.01
N HIS A 111 19.14 -7.76 -15.93
CA HIS A 111 18.63 -6.41 -15.73
C HIS A 111 17.26 -6.49 -15.06
N VAL A 112 17.04 -5.75 -13.98
CA VAL A 112 15.76 -5.70 -13.26
C VAL A 112 15.09 -4.36 -13.53
N ALA A 113 13.86 -4.40 -13.98
CA ALA A 113 12.99 -3.25 -14.11
C ALA A 113 11.75 -3.40 -13.22
N VAL A 114 11.36 -2.32 -12.55
CA VAL A 114 10.21 -2.28 -11.64
C VAL A 114 9.29 -1.14 -12.05
N ASP A 115 8.05 -1.47 -12.38
CA ASP A 115 7.03 -0.51 -12.79
C ASP A 115 6.10 -0.12 -11.64
N GLU A 116 5.97 1.19 -11.39
CA GLU A 116 5.32 1.79 -10.22
C GLU A 116 6.06 1.50 -8.89
N ASN A 117 5.62 2.16 -7.81
CA ASN A 117 6.21 1.98 -6.48
C ASN A 117 5.94 0.55 -5.91
N LEU A 118 6.96 -0.03 -5.27
CA LEU A 118 6.85 -1.32 -4.57
C LEU A 118 6.21 -1.15 -3.18
N ASP A 119 4.91 -0.90 -3.10
CA ASP A 119 4.23 -0.67 -1.82
C ASP A 119 4.43 -1.79 -0.79
N ALA A 120 4.50 -3.04 -1.25
CA ALA A 120 4.70 -4.19 -0.39
C ALA A 120 6.15 -4.32 0.13
N ALA A 121 7.09 -3.48 -0.31
CA ALA A 121 8.46 -3.49 0.18
C ALA A 121 8.54 -3.06 1.66
N VAL A 122 7.63 -2.21 2.13
CA VAL A 122 7.53 -1.81 3.54
C VAL A 122 6.20 -2.28 4.11
N VAL A 123 6.27 -3.11 5.15
CA VAL A 123 5.08 -3.66 5.82
C VAL A 123 5.24 -3.49 7.32
N SER A 124 4.17 -3.15 8.03
CA SER A 124 4.13 -3.15 9.49
C SER A 124 2.85 -3.78 10.02
N GLY A 125 2.83 -4.07 11.32
CA GLY A 125 1.67 -4.61 12.00
C GLY A 125 1.88 -4.73 13.50
N THR A 126 0.89 -5.33 14.17
CA THR A 126 0.99 -5.64 15.61
C THR A 126 0.41 -7.02 15.90
N PHE A 127 1.08 -7.82 16.72
CA PHE A 127 0.57 -9.12 17.14
C PHE A 127 0.70 -9.31 18.66
N ALA A 128 -0.07 -10.26 19.21
CA ALA A 128 0.13 -10.75 20.57
C ALA A 128 0.78 -12.14 20.49
N ALA A 129 1.81 -12.38 21.30
CA ALA A 129 2.54 -13.65 21.33
C ALA A 129 2.59 -14.26 22.75
N THR A 130 1.55 -14.05 23.56
CA THR A 130 1.49 -14.54 24.95
C THR A 130 1.76 -16.04 25.06
N ALA A 131 1.23 -16.84 24.14
CA ALA A 131 1.39 -18.29 24.12
C ALA A 131 2.58 -18.77 23.27
N THR A 132 3.07 -17.94 22.35
CA THR A 132 4.00 -18.33 21.27
C THR A 132 5.37 -17.65 21.37
N TRP A 133 5.60 -16.80 22.38
CA TRP A 133 6.89 -16.12 22.58
C TRP A 133 8.09 -17.07 22.68
N SER A 134 7.89 -18.28 23.21
CA SER A 134 8.95 -19.29 23.32
C SER A 134 9.37 -19.82 21.96
N VAL A 135 8.43 -19.93 21.01
CA VAL A 135 8.72 -20.25 19.61
C VAL A 135 9.53 -19.12 18.98
N LEU A 136 9.15 -17.86 19.22
CA LEU A 136 9.89 -16.70 18.73
C LEU A 136 11.34 -16.69 19.26
N ALA A 137 11.51 -16.89 20.57
CA ALA A 137 12.83 -16.95 21.20
C ALA A 137 13.70 -18.11 20.72
N ARG A 138 13.07 -19.24 20.35
CA ARG A 138 13.77 -20.42 19.82
C ARG A 138 14.29 -20.21 18.40
N HIS A 139 13.54 -19.49 17.55
CA HIS A 139 13.88 -19.38 16.12
C HIS A 139 14.54 -18.05 15.74
N PHE A 140 14.42 -17.02 16.58
CA PHE A 140 14.91 -15.68 16.27
C PHE A 140 15.65 -15.07 17.45
N ARG A 141 16.80 -14.46 17.18
CA ARG A 141 17.51 -13.59 18.11
C ARG A 141 17.19 -12.13 17.79
N LEU A 142 17.33 -11.27 18.79
CA LEU A 142 17.08 -9.84 18.68
C LEU A 142 18.40 -9.08 18.80
N GLU A 143 18.72 -8.26 17.81
CA GLU A 143 19.90 -7.40 17.81
C GLU A 143 19.48 -5.93 17.91
N PRO A 144 20.00 -5.16 18.88
CA PRO A 144 19.63 -3.76 19.01
C PRO A 144 20.12 -2.95 17.81
N VAL A 145 19.26 -2.11 17.25
CA VAL A 145 19.63 -1.16 16.19
C VAL A 145 20.20 0.10 16.86
N PRO A 146 21.43 0.54 16.52
CA PRO A 146 22.01 1.76 17.08
C PRO A 146 21.08 2.97 16.89
N SER A 147 20.96 3.80 17.92
CA SER A 147 20.19 5.05 17.88
C SER A 147 18.68 4.92 17.65
N ALA A 148 18.13 3.70 17.65
CA ALA A 148 16.70 3.44 17.52
C ALA A 148 16.19 2.55 18.67
N ARG A 149 14.95 2.74 19.11
CA ARG A 149 14.32 1.92 20.16
C ARG A 149 13.71 0.64 19.60
N VAL A 150 14.49 -0.06 18.79
CA VAL A 150 14.03 -1.19 17.99
C VAL A 150 15.10 -2.26 17.89
N TRP A 151 14.66 -3.49 17.64
CA TRP A 151 15.54 -4.65 17.55
C TRP A 151 15.32 -5.36 16.24
N GLN A 152 16.41 -5.62 15.51
CA GLN A 152 16.39 -6.44 14.32
C GLN A 152 16.18 -7.90 14.70
N VAL A 153 15.27 -8.55 13.98
CA VAL A 153 14.95 -9.96 14.11
C VAL A 153 15.89 -10.73 13.19
N ILE A 154 16.77 -11.52 13.78
CA ILE A 154 17.73 -12.34 13.04
C ILE A 154 17.34 -13.82 13.21
N PRO A 155 17.08 -14.55 12.10
CA PRO A 155 16.95 -16.00 12.13
C PRO A 155 18.14 -16.66 12.81
N ARG A 156 17.87 -17.68 13.59
CA ARG A 156 18.90 -18.48 14.24
C ARG A 156 19.37 -19.59 13.31
N ASP A 157 20.67 -19.63 13.05
CA ASP A 157 21.28 -20.66 12.18
C ASP A 157 21.47 -22.00 12.91
N ASP A 158 21.40 -22.00 14.25
CA ASP A 158 21.55 -23.20 15.09
C ASP A 158 20.24 -23.99 15.26
N VAL A 159 19.14 -23.53 14.65
CA VAL A 159 17.83 -24.18 14.72
C VAL A 159 17.23 -24.26 13.32
N ALA A 160 16.56 -25.38 13.00
CA ALA A 160 15.84 -25.51 11.74
C ALA A 160 14.84 -24.36 11.55
N ALA A 161 14.84 -23.75 10.36
CA ALA A 161 13.93 -22.68 10.01
C ALA A 161 12.47 -23.16 10.01
N LEU A 162 11.56 -22.27 10.41
CA LEU A 162 10.13 -22.56 10.41
C LEU A 162 9.62 -22.87 8.99
N THR A 163 8.95 -24.01 8.83
CA THR A 163 8.29 -24.40 7.59
C THR A 163 7.04 -23.55 7.35
N ARG A 164 6.56 -23.49 6.09
CA ARG A 164 5.30 -22.79 5.76
C ARG A 164 4.10 -23.38 6.52
N ARG A 165 4.12 -24.70 6.78
CA ARG A 165 3.07 -25.39 7.52
C ARG A 165 3.05 -24.98 9.00
N GLU A 166 4.21 -24.88 9.62
CA GLU A 166 4.34 -24.40 11.01
C GLU A 166 3.87 -22.96 11.13
N ILE A 167 4.30 -22.07 10.22
CA ILE A 167 3.83 -20.68 10.19
C ILE A 167 2.31 -20.59 10.05
N ALA A 168 1.71 -21.41 9.18
CA ALA A 168 0.26 -21.44 9.01
C ALA A 168 -0.48 -22.00 10.25
N ALA A 169 0.16 -22.87 11.03
CA ALA A 169 -0.42 -23.42 12.26
C ALA A 169 -0.49 -22.39 13.40
N GLU A 170 0.34 -21.34 13.36
CA GLU A 170 0.30 -20.22 14.32
C GLU A 170 -0.92 -19.30 14.16
N GLY A 171 -1.75 -19.55 13.12
CA GLY A 171 -3.01 -18.84 12.85
C GLY A 171 -2.91 -17.87 11.69
N GLU A 172 -3.87 -16.94 11.62
CA GLU A 172 -3.99 -15.92 10.57
C GLU A 172 -3.64 -14.52 11.10
N GLY A 173 -3.25 -13.63 10.19
CA GLY A 173 -3.05 -12.20 10.47
C GLY A 173 -1.59 -11.79 10.68
N ASP A 174 -1.36 -10.79 11.53
CA ASP A 174 -0.07 -10.11 11.63
C ASP A 174 1.07 -10.99 12.15
N LEU A 175 0.79 -11.98 13.02
CA LEU A 175 1.83 -12.93 13.48
C LEU A 175 2.32 -13.81 12.32
N GLN A 176 1.39 -14.34 11.52
CA GLN A 176 1.72 -15.17 10.36
C GLN A 176 2.52 -14.37 9.32
N ARG A 177 2.13 -13.12 9.06
CA ARG A 177 2.86 -12.20 8.17
C ARG A 177 4.25 -11.89 8.71
N PHE A 178 4.35 -11.59 10.00
CA PHE A 178 5.63 -11.38 10.68
C PHE A 178 6.55 -12.59 10.49
N LEU A 179 6.11 -13.80 10.84
CA LEU A 179 6.91 -15.03 10.73
C LEU A 179 7.34 -15.31 9.28
N THR A 180 6.45 -15.03 8.32
CA THR A 180 6.75 -15.19 6.89
C THR A 180 7.89 -14.28 6.44
N TYR A 181 7.89 -13.02 6.88
CA TYR A 181 8.97 -12.09 6.55
C TYR A 181 10.22 -12.30 7.40
N ALA A 182 10.09 -12.63 8.68
CA ALA A 182 11.23 -12.86 9.57
C ALA A 182 12.08 -14.05 9.11
N ARG A 183 11.46 -15.07 8.50
CA ARG A 183 12.19 -16.18 7.85
C ARG A 183 12.89 -15.76 6.55
N ASN A 184 12.41 -14.72 5.89
CA ASN A 184 12.95 -14.31 4.59
C ASN A 184 14.18 -13.42 4.81
N SER A 185 15.38 -13.99 4.60
CA SER A 185 16.66 -13.29 4.72
C SER A 185 16.81 -12.08 3.79
N ARG A 186 15.93 -11.93 2.80
CA ARG A 186 15.91 -10.80 1.85
C ARG A 186 15.17 -9.58 2.39
N ARG A 187 14.70 -9.66 3.63
CA ARG A 187 13.99 -8.58 4.31
C ARG A 187 14.64 -8.34 5.66
N ALA A 188 14.89 -7.07 5.95
CA ALA A 188 15.18 -6.65 7.30
C ALA A 188 13.87 -6.60 8.07
N VAL A 189 13.77 -7.33 9.17
CA VAL A 189 12.59 -7.37 10.04
C VAL A 189 12.97 -6.87 11.41
N PHE A 190 12.08 -6.12 12.04
CA PHE A 190 12.34 -5.47 13.31
C PHE A 190 11.11 -5.52 14.21
N VAL A 191 11.34 -5.37 15.52
CA VAL A 191 10.32 -5.32 16.57
C VAL A 191 10.59 -4.23 17.60
N ASP A 192 9.56 -3.84 18.35
CA ASP A 192 9.59 -2.81 19.41
C ASP A 192 9.82 -3.37 20.83
N ILE A 193 10.36 -4.59 20.93
CA ILE A 193 10.69 -5.28 22.18
C ILE A 193 12.16 -5.73 22.18
N GLY A 194 12.80 -5.68 23.35
CA GLY A 194 14.20 -6.09 23.51
C GLY A 194 14.40 -7.55 23.94
N ASP A 195 13.36 -8.18 24.47
CA ASP A 195 13.34 -9.61 24.80
C ASP A 195 11.97 -10.18 24.39
N TRP A 196 11.97 -11.34 23.72
CA TRP A 196 10.74 -12.07 23.39
C TRP A 196 9.88 -12.37 24.63
N LYS A 197 10.47 -12.51 25.81
CA LYS A 197 9.73 -12.67 27.08
C LYS A 197 8.80 -11.50 27.39
N ASP A 198 9.07 -10.31 26.88
CA ASP A 198 8.21 -9.13 27.08
C ASP A 198 6.82 -9.35 26.45
N ALA A 199 6.74 -10.15 25.38
CA ALA A 199 5.48 -10.51 24.73
C ALA A 199 4.60 -11.43 25.60
N LYS A 200 5.18 -12.11 26.60
CA LYS A 200 4.43 -12.96 27.55
C LYS A 200 3.40 -12.18 28.37
N SER A 201 3.63 -10.88 28.57
CA SER A 201 2.76 -10.01 29.39
C SER A 201 1.40 -9.70 28.75
N GLY A 202 1.15 -10.15 27.51
CA GLY A 202 -0.02 -9.75 26.72
C GLY A 202 0.13 -8.38 26.05
N ARG A 203 1.29 -7.73 26.19
CA ARG A 203 1.67 -6.57 25.37
C ARG A 203 1.66 -6.98 23.90
N LYS A 204 1.06 -6.13 23.05
CA LYS A 204 1.18 -6.26 21.59
C LYS A 204 2.60 -5.86 21.18
N VAL A 205 3.21 -6.70 20.36
CA VAL A 205 4.50 -6.46 19.72
C VAL A 205 4.24 -5.73 18.41
N GLY A 206 4.79 -4.54 18.26
CA GLY A 206 4.88 -3.83 16.99
C GLY A 206 6.02 -4.42 16.17
N TRP A 207 5.78 -4.65 14.89
CA TRP A 207 6.79 -5.18 13.97
C TRP A 207 6.71 -4.51 12.61
N TRP A 208 7.83 -4.54 11.89
CA TRP A 208 7.89 -4.09 10.51
C TRP A 208 8.95 -4.85 9.72
N SER A 209 8.78 -4.85 8.40
CA SER A 209 9.63 -5.49 7.42
C SER A 209 9.95 -4.51 6.32
N ILE A 210 11.22 -4.42 5.97
CA ILE A 210 11.76 -3.59 4.91
C ILE A 210 12.46 -4.50 3.91
N TRP A 211 12.04 -4.42 2.65
CA TRP A 211 12.79 -4.88 1.49
C TRP A 211 13.42 -3.66 0.84
N THR A 212 14.71 -3.73 0.51
CA THR A 212 15.42 -2.64 -0.16
C THR A 212 15.93 -3.12 -1.52
N PRO A 213 16.11 -2.22 -2.50
CA PRO A 213 16.74 -2.56 -3.78
C PRO A 213 18.14 -3.16 -3.62
N LEU A 214 18.81 -2.98 -2.48
CA LEU A 214 20.16 -3.48 -2.21
C LEU A 214 20.28 -5.00 -2.30
N VAL A 215 19.17 -5.74 -2.15
CA VAL A 215 19.20 -7.20 -2.34
C VAL A 215 19.44 -7.59 -3.80
N LEU A 216 19.35 -6.63 -4.74
CA LEU A 216 19.56 -6.81 -6.18
C LEU A 216 20.97 -6.36 -6.62
N ASP A 217 21.93 -6.25 -5.70
CA ASP A 217 23.30 -5.80 -5.96
C ASP A 217 24.09 -6.65 -6.98
N GLN A 218 23.69 -7.91 -7.17
CA GLN A 218 24.28 -8.81 -8.17
C GLN A 218 23.64 -8.69 -9.56
N CYS A 219 22.59 -7.87 -9.71
CA CYS A 219 21.95 -7.62 -11.01
C CYS A 219 22.84 -6.72 -11.88
N GLU A 220 22.76 -6.87 -13.19
CA GLU A 220 23.52 -6.06 -14.15
C GLU A 220 23.08 -4.60 -14.11
N SER A 221 21.78 -4.35 -13.94
CA SER A 221 21.25 -3.03 -13.64
C SER A 221 19.90 -3.13 -12.94
N VAL A 222 19.52 -2.08 -12.22
CA VAL A 222 18.21 -1.95 -11.59
C VAL A 222 17.57 -0.62 -11.95
N THR A 223 16.35 -0.68 -12.49
CA THR A 223 15.60 0.47 -12.99
C THR A 223 14.21 0.52 -12.37
N PHE A 224 13.78 1.70 -11.94
CA PHE A 224 12.43 1.98 -11.44
C PHE A 224 11.72 2.96 -12.38
N THR A 225 10.44 2.72 -12.67
CA THR A 225 9.53 3.69 -13.30
C THR A 225 8.42 4.04 -12.34
N ALA A 226 8.51 5.18 -11.64
CA ALA A 226 7.49 5.58 -10.66
C ALA A 226 7.23 7.09 -10.72
N ALA A 227 6.03 7.53 -10.35
CA ALA A 227 5.68 8.96 -10.38
C ALA A 227 6.26 9.76 -9.20
N GLY A 228 6.51 9.11 -8.07
CA GLY A 228 7.14 9.70 -6.88
C GLY A 228 7.94 8.62 -6.13
N PHE A 229 9.09 8.26 -6.68
CA PHE A 229 9.95 7.24 -6.07
C PHE A 229 10.61 7.79 -4.80
N PHE A 230 11.11 9.03 -4.87
CA PHE A 230 11.86 9.65 -3.78
C PHE A 230 10.97 10.03 -2.57
N GLU A 231 9.67 10.21 -2.78
CA GLU A 231 8.70 10.42 -1.71
C GLU A 231 8.11 9.12 -1.16
N SER A 232 8.41 7.97 -1.79
CA SER A 232 7.85 6.68 -1.43
C SER A 232 8.38 6.14 -0.10
N LEU A 233 7.55 5.38 0.61
CA LEU A 233 7.97 4.69 1.85
C LEU A 233 9.16 3.74 1.63
N PRO A 234 9.23 2.94 0.55
CA PRO A 234 10.39 2.08 0.28
C PRO A 234 11.71 2.85 0.12
N TYR A 235 11.71 4.00 -0.55
CA TYR A 235 12.91 4.81 -0.70
C TYR A 235 13.36 5.39 0.65
N ARG A 236 12.43 5.99 1.42
CA ARG A 236 12.72 6.51 2.76
C ARG A 236 13.23 5.42 3.71
N ALA A 237 12.64 4.22 3.65
CA ALA A 237 13.09 3.07 4.43
C ALA A 237 14.50 2.60 4.02
N THR A 238 14.82 2.66 2.73
CA THR A 238 16.18 2.35 2.24
C THR A 238 17.20 3.39 2.70
N GLN A 239 16.85 4.67 2.64
CA GLN A 239 17.69 5.76 3.15
C GLN A 239 17.96 5.63 4.65
N TRP A 240 16.96 5.23 5.44
CA TRP A 240 17.13 4.98 6.87
C TRP A 240 18.06 3.78 7.14
N LEU A 241 17.89 2.68 6.39
CA LEU A 241 18.64 1.45 6.63
C LEU A 241 20.09 1.55 6.15
N ALA A 242 20.31 2.22 5.01
CA ALA A 242 21.59 2.22 4.31
C ALA A 242 21.70 3.38 3.31
N SER A 243 21.69 4.62 3.82
CA SER A 243 21.74 5.86 3.00
C SER A 243 22.91 5.89 2.00
N GLU A 244 24.07 5.37 2.39
CA GLU A 244 25.29 5.39 1.57
C GLU A 244 25.39 4.21 0.59
N ALA A 245 24.48 3.23 0.66
CA ALA A 245 24.56 2.03 -0.16
C ALA A 245 23.84 2.15 -1.51
N LEU A 246 22.99 3.18 -1.67
CA LEU A 246 22.15 3.37 -2.85
C LEU A 246 22.42 4.73 -3.51
N GLU A 247 22.82 4.71 -4.78
CA GLU A 247 23.08 5.91 -5.59
C GLU A 247 22.04 6.00 -6.72
N PRO A 248 20.97 6.80 -6.53
CA PRO A 248 19.92 6.92 -7.53
C PRO A 248 20.27 7.95 -8.61
N ASN A 249 20.26 7.52 -9.88
CA ASN A 249 20.28 8.38 -11.05
C ASN A 249 18.84 8.71 -11.49
N ARG A 250 18.41 9.95 -11.26
CA ARG A 250 17.06 10.43 -11.59
C ARG A 250 16.99 10.89 -13.05
N ILE A 251 16.03 10.36 -13.80
CA ILE A 251 15.68 10.79 -15.15
C ILE A 251 14.23 11.28 -15.13
N ASP A 252 14.03 12.59 -15.29
CA ASP A 252 12.69 13.20 -15.32
C ASP A 252 12.13 13.20 -16.75
N LEU A 253 11.14 12.35 -17.00
CA LEU A 253 10.40 12.27 -18.27
C LEU A 253 9.16 13.18 -18.29
N GLY A 254 8.90 13.92 -17.20
CA GLY A 254 7.79 14.87 -17.10
C GLY A 254 8.11 16.26 -17.65
N THR A 255 9.39 16.63 -17.75
CA THR A 255 9.80 17.94 -18.25
C THR A 255 9.53 18.08 -19.74
N GLY A 256 8.70 19.07 -20.12
CA GLY A 256 8.48 19.45 -21.52
C GLY A 256 7.21 18.90 -22.19
N ILE A 257 6.32 18.21 -21.47
CA ILE A 257 5.01 17.83 -22.02
C ILE A 257 4.13 19.08 -22.12
N SER A 258 3.94 19.61 -23.33
CA SER A 258 2.93 20.63 -23.60
C SER A 258 1.54 20.02 -23.42
N ARG A 259 0.75 20.59 -22.49
CA ARG A 259 -0.63 20.17 -22.24
C ARG A 259 -1.61 21.22 -22.75
N ALA A 260 -2.72 20.78 -23.31
CA ALA A 260 -3.84 21.62 -23.65
C ALA A 260 -4.55 22.16 -22.39
N HIS A 261 -5.34 23.22 -22.56
CA HIS A 261 -5.96 23.97 -21.47
C HIS A 261 -7.31 23.34 -21.05
N ALA A 262 -7.26 22.14 -20.47
CA ALA A 262 -8.43 21.54 -19.84
C ALA A 262 -8.93 22.38 -18.65
N ARG A 263 -10.25 22.53 -18.51
CA ARG A 263 -10.88 23.13 -17.34
C ARG A 263 -11.24 22.05 -16.34
N VAL A 264 -10.64 22.08 -15.16
CA VAL A 264 -10.82 21.04 -14.14
C VAL A 264 -11.54 21.60 -12.92
N ARG A 265 -12.61 20.93 -12.50
CA ARG A 265 -13.31 21.21 -11.24
C ARG A 265 -13.06 20.07 -10.26
N VAL A 266 -12.41 20.39 -9.15
CA VAL A 266 -12.14 19.44 -8.06
C VAL A 266 -13.12 19.69 -6.93
N HIS A 267 -14.15 18.86 -6.88
CA HIS A 267 -15.22 18.90 -5.89
C HIS A 267 -14.82 18.19 -4.61
N TYR A 268 -15.17 18.75 -3.45
CA TYR A 268 -14.99 18.11 -2.14
C TYR A 268 -16.23 18.20 -1.26
N TYR A 269 -16.47 17.18 -0.44
CA TYR A 269 -17.69 17.06 0.36
C TYR A 269 -17.56 17.53 1.81
N THR A 270 -16.37 17.41 2.40
CA THR A 270 -16.14 17.69 3.82
C THR A 270 -14.85 18.49 4.04
N ARG A 271 -14.81 19.32 5.09
CA ARG A 271 -13.55 19.93 5.55
C ARG A 271 -12.74 18.99 6.43
N HIS A 272 -13.41 18.10 7.15
CA HIS A 272 -12.76 17.10 7.97
C HIS A 272 -12.28 15.91 7.12
N ALA A 273 -11.20 15.26 7.57
CA ALA A 273 -10.65 14.09 6.92
C ALA A 273 -11.56 12.84 7.04
N GLY A 274 -11.73 12.11 5.93
CA GLY A 274 -12.37 10.78 5.92
C GLY A 274 -11.45 9.67 6.42
N SER A 275 -12.01 8.55 6.88
CA SER A 275 -11.24 7.31 7.09
C SER A 275 -12.16 6.09 7.18
N THR A 276 -11.65 4.90 6.88
CA THR A 276 -12.41 3.65 7.00
C THR A 276 -13.00 3.45 8.40
N GLU A 277 -12.27 3.81 9.47
CA GLU A 277 -12.80 3.74 10.84
C GLU A 277 -13.88 4.80 11.10
N TRP A 278 -13.71 6.01 10.58
CA TRP A 278 -14.74 7.05 10.68
C TRP A 278 -16.04 6.63 9.99
N TRP A 279 -15.96 6.06 8.80
CA TRP A 279 -17.13 5.66 8.02
C TRP A 279 -17.92 4.49 8.61
N LYS A 280 -17.35 3.76 9.58
CA LYS A 280 -18.07 2.74 10.36
C LYS A 280 -18.97 3.34 11.45
N THR A 281 -18.76 4.60 11.82
CA THR A 281 -19.62 5.30 12.79
C THR A 281 -20.96 5.67 12.15
N HIS A 282 -21.96 5.95 12.98
CA HIS A 282 -23.26 6.41 12.50
C HIS A 282 -23.15 7.73 11.73
N GLU A 283 -22.39 8.68 12.25
CA GLU A 283 -22.16 10.00 11.67
C GLU A 283 -21.37 9.90 10.36
N GLY A 284 -20.29 9.11 10.34
CA GLY A 284 -19.50 8.88 9.13
C GLY A 284 -20.27 8.16 8.03
N SER A 285 -21.11 7.17 8.37
CA SER A 285 -21.96 6.49 7.38
C SER A 285 -23.06 7.40 6.81
N LYS A 286 -23.64 8.30 7.61
CA LYS A 286 -24.57 9.34 7.12
C LYS A 286 -23.91 10.24 6.06
N CYS A 287 -22.64 10.58 6.24
CA CYS A 287 -21.90 11.34 5.22
C CYS A 287 -21.87 10.59 3.89
N LEU A 288 -21.55 9.29 3.91
CA LEU A 288 -21.51 8.47 2.69
C LEU A 288 -22.88 8.36 2.01
N VAL A 289 -23.97 8.25 2.79
CA VAL A 289 -25.34 8.24 2.25
C VAL A 289 -25.63 9.54 1.52
N ARG A 290 -25.35 10.70 2.13
CA ARG A 290 -25.60 12.01 1.53
C ARG A 290 -24.76 12.25 0.27
N ILE A 291 -23.50 11.79 0.25
CA ILE A 291 -22.64 11.82 -0.94
C ILE A 291 -23.26 10.96 -2.05
N SER A 292 -23.71 9.74 -1.72
CA SER A 292 -24.34 8.82 -2.67
C SER A 292 -25.64 9.39 -3.25
N GLU A 293 -26.49 10.00 -2.43
CA GLU A 293 -27.71 10.70 -2.87
C GLU A 293 -27.40 11.88 -3.79
N HIS A 294 -26.35 12.66 -3.49
CA HIS A 294 -25.90 13.74 -4.35
C HIS A 294 -25.45 13.21 -5.73
N GLN A 295 -24.65 12.15 -5.75
CA GLN A 295 -24.19 11.52 -6.99
C GLN A 295 -25.34 10.92 -7.80
N ALA A 296 -26.34 10.32 -7.14
CA ALA A 296 -27.56 9.85 -7.79
C ALA A 296 -28.35 10.99 -8.46
N ARG A 297 -28.34 12.21 -7.89
CA ARG A 297 -28.97 13.39 -8.50
C ARG A 297 -28.20 13.94 -9.71
N ILE A 298 -26.86 13.87 -9.68
CA ILE A 298 -26.02 14.19 -10.84
C ILE A 298 -26.25 13.17 -11.98
N GLY A 299 -26.54 11.92 -11.61
CA GLY A 299 -27.00 10.86 -12.51
C GLY A 299 -25.88 10.00 -13.08
N SER A 300 -24.74 10.59 -13.45
CA SER A 300 -23.62 9.84 -14.03
C SER A 300 -22.26 10.43 -13.66
N VAL A 301 -21.31 9.53 -13.41
CA VAL A 301 -19.88 9.82 -13.36
C VAL A 301 -19.16 8.89 -14.32
N GLY A 302 -18.09 9.33 -14.97
CA GLY A 302 -17.37 8.49 -15.94
C GLY A 302 -16.88 7.18 -15.30
N TYR A 303 -16.14 7.30 -14.20
CA TYR A 303 -15.67 6.15 -13.43
C TYR A 303 -15.57 6.48 -11.95
N TRP A 304 -15.61 5.45 -11.10
CA TRP A 304 -15.57 5.66 -9.66
C TRP A 304 -14.90 4.52 -8.92
N SER A 305 -14.43 4.85 -7.72
CA SER A 305 -13.87 3.87 -6.79
C SER A 305 -13.98 4.34 -5.35
N CYS A 306 -13.91 3.37 -4.44
CA CYS A 306 -13.92 3.60 -3.01
C CYS A 306 -13.24 2.44 -2.28
N ASN A 307 -12.97 2.59 -0.98
CA ASN A 307 -12.56 1.44 -0.17
C ASN A 307 -13.62 0.31 -0.24
N PRO A 308 -13.23 -0.97 -0.31
CA PRO A 308 -14.17 -2.08 -0.45
C PRO A 308 -15.29 -2.11 0.61
N GLU A 309 -14.96 -1.69 1.82
CA GLU A 309 -15.85 -1.67 3.00
C GLU A 309 -17.04 -0.72 2.83
N ILE A 310 -16.90 0.31 1.99
CA ILE A 310 -17.94 1.34 1.78
C ILE A 310 -18.60 1.24 0.40
N ARG A 311 -18.27 0.22 -0.38
CA ARG A 311 -18.79 0.03 -1.75
C ARG A 311 -20.32 -0.08 -1.79
N THR A 312 -20.92 -0.66 -0.76
CA THR A 312 -22.37 -0.84 -0.65
C THR A 312 -23.16 0.47 -0.65
N PHE A 313 -22.53 1.59 -0.25
CA PHE A 313 -23.18 2.90 -0.27
C PHE A 313 -23.35 3.47 -1.68
N PHE A 314 -22.51 3.07 -2.64
CA PHE A 314 -22.44 3.66 -3.99
C PHE A 314 -22.91 2.69 -5.09
N CYS A 315 -22.79 1.38 -4.86
CA CYS A 315 -23.15 0.38 -5.87
C CYS A 315 -24.62 0.50 -6.28
N HIS A 316 -24.89 0.55 -7.59
CA HIS A 316 -26.23 0.68 -8.19
C HIS A 316 -26.97 1.99 -7.88
N ARG A 317 -26.26 3.05 -7.46
CA ARG A 317 -26.89 4.34 -7.12
C ARG A 317 -26.81 5.39 -8.23
N PHE A 318 -25.82 5.28 -9.10
CA PHE A 318 -25.58 6.17 -10.24
C PHE A 318 -24.80 5.40 -11.31
N ASP A 319 -24.81 5.91 -12.55
CA ASP A 319 -24.06 5.31 -13.65
C ASP A 319 -22.57 5.64 -13.55
N GLY A 320 -21.73 4.69 -13.95
CA GLY A 320 -20.28 4.87 -14.04
C GLY A 320 -19.50 3.58 -13.89
N VAL A 321 -18.30 3.56 -14.47
CA VAL A 321 -17.43 2.38 -14.42
C VAL A 321 -16.82 2.24 -13.02
N HIS A 322 -17.29 1.25 -12.26
CA HIS A 322 -16.66 0.90 -10.99
C HIS A 322 -15.32 0.21 -11.24
N CYS A 323 -14.26 0.72 -10.62
CA CYS A 323 -12.93 0.13 -10.71
C CYS A 323 -12.29 0.00 -9.32
N LYS A 324 -11.23 -0.81 -9.20
CA LYS A 324 -10.46 -0.92 -7.95
C LYS A 324 -9.76 0.42 -7.63
N PRO A 325 -9.47 0.74 -6.36
CA PRO A 325 -8.86 2.03 -6.02
C PRO A 325 -7.52 2.31 -6.69
N ARG A 326 -6.72 1.25 -6.91
CA ARG A 326 -5.44 1.33 -7.60
C ARG A 326 -5.57 0.86 -9.05
N GLN A 327 -5.39 1.81 -9.98
CA GLN A 327 -5.55 1.63 -11.42
C GLN A 327 -4.25 1.75 -12.23
N ALA A 328 -3.10 1.41 -11.63
CA ALA A 328 -1.78 1.36 -12.29
C ALA A 328 -1.85 0.78 -13.71
N GLY A 329 -1.37 1.51 -14.72
CA GLY A 329 -1.32 1.09 -16.12
C GLY A 329 -2.62 0.90 -16.93
N THR A 330 -3.85 1.08 -16.40
CA THR A 330 -5.07 0.88 -17.22
C THR A 330 -5.37 2.07 -18.16
N ASN A 331 -5.64 1.78 -19.44
CA ASN A 331 -6.04 2.76 -20.46
C ASN A 331 -7.56 2.80 -20.76
N SER A 332 -8.33 1.83 -20.26
CA SER A 332 -9.78 1.73 -20.56
C SER A 332 -10.62 2.91 -20.07
N LEU A 333 -10.06 3.77 -19.21
CA LEU A 333 -10.75 4.90 -18.62
C LEU A 333 -10.47 6.24 -19.33
N ILE A 334 -9.58 6.24 -20.33
CA ILE A 334 -8.99 7.46 -20.90
C ILE A 334 -9.99 8.40 -21.57
N GLU A 335 -11.16 7.91 -21.98
CA GLU A 335 -12.19 8.72 -22.63
C GLU A 335 -13.15 9.40 -21.62
N HIS A 336 -13.12 9.01 -20.35
CA HIS A 336 -14.01 9.58 -19.35
C HIS A 336 -13.57 10.97 -18.90
N ARG A 337 -14.55 11.87 -18.72
CA ARG A 337 -14.35 13.27 -18.33
C ARG A 337 -14.72 13.57 -16.88
N SER A 338 -15.07 12.55 -16.11
CA SER A 338 -15.34 12.74 -14.68
C SER A 338 -15.03 11.50 -13.87
N CYS A 339 -14.67 11.70 -12.61
CA CYS A 339 -14.45 10.61 -11.67
C CYS A 339 -14.86 10.92 -10.23
N LEU A 340 -15.28 9.89 -9.50
CA LEU A 340 -15.58 9.94 -8.07
C LEU A 340 -14.63 9.02 -7.31
N TYR A 341 -13.95 9.55 -6.29
CA TYR A 341 -13.00 8.79 -5.50
C TYR A 341 -13.18 9.04 -4.00
N ILE A 342 -13.96 8.15 -3.36
CA ILE A 342 -14.18 8.17 -1.91
C ILE A 342 -13.23 7.15 -1.27
N TYR A 343 -12.00 7.58 -1.04
CA TYR A 343 -10.89 6.71 -0.66
C TYR A 343 -10.13 7.21 0.55
N SER A 344 -9.64 6.26 1.35
CA SER A 344 -8.75 6.49 2.48
C SER A 344 -7.67 5.42 2.56
N ALA A 345 -6.41 5.87 2.66
CA ALA A 345 -5.23 5.04 2.93
C ALA A 345 -4.31 5.65 3.99
N LYS A 346 -4.92 6.37 4.94
CA LYS A 346 -4.22 7.05 6.03
C LYS A 346 -3.50 6.06 6.95
N ALA A 347 -2.55 6.59 7.72
CA ALA A 347 -1.84 5.84 8.75
C ALA A 347 -2.81 5.11 9.69
N GLN A 348 -2.58 3.82 9.88
CA GLN A 348 -3.30 2.95 10.79
C GLN A 348 -2.55 2.86 12.13
N SER A 349 -3.19 2.29 13.16
CA SER A 349 -2.53 2.09 14.46
C SER A 349 -1.26 1.24 14.38
N GLY A 350 -1.17 0.35 13.38
CA GLY A 350 0.01 -0.48 13.12
C GLY A 350 1.16 0.26 12.40
N ASP A 351 0.94 1.47 11.90
CA ASP A 351 2.00 2.27 11.26
C ASP A 351 2.85 3.05 12.28
N GLY A 352 2.40 3.20 13.53
CA GLY A 352 3.13 3.95 14.57
C GLY A 352 4.62 3.58 14.69
N PRO A 353 4.97 2.28 14.81
CA PRO A 353 6.37 1.87 14.90
C PRO A 353 7.23 2.27 13.69
N ILE A 354 6.72 2.12 12.45
CA ILE A 354 7.49 2.48 11.24
C ILE A 354 7.59 4.00 11.07
N MET A 355 6.56 4.74 11.52
CA MET A 355 6.59 6.21 11.55
C MET A 355 7.65 6.72 12.51
N ASP A 356 7.70 6.20 13.73
CA ASP A 356 8.70 6.57 14.74
C ASP A 356 10.12 6.24 14.25
N LEU A 357 10.29 5.10 13.59
CA LEU A 357 11.58 4.66 13.05
C LEU A 357 12.11 5.59 11.96
N LEU A 358 11.25 5.89 10.99
CA LEU A 358 11.62 6.64 9.79
C LEU A 358 11.49 8.15 9.98
N GLY A 359 11.12 8.61 11.17
CA GLY A 359 10.87 10.02 11.46
C GLY A 359 9.72 10.60 10.63
N LEU A 360 8.70 9.79 10.32
CA LEU A 360 7.56 10.18 9.49
C LEU A 360 6.42 10.67 10.35
N ASP A 361 5.74 11.70 9.88
CA ASP A 361 4.45 12.09 10.44
C ASP A 361 3.28 11.41 9.70
N ARG A 362 2.04 11.67 10.16
CA ARG A 362 0.85 11.12 9.51
C ARG A 362 0.63 11.68 8.11
N LEU A 363 1.10 12.89 7.86
CA LEU A 363 0.97 13.56 6.56
C LEU A 363 1.92 12.93 5.54
N ASP A 364 3.13 12.52 5.93
CA ASP A 364 4.05 11.76 5.09
C ASP A 364 3.41 10.45 4.62
N VAL A 365 2.84 9.66 5.54
CA VAL A 365 2.15 8.41 5.19
C VAL A 365 0.94 8.69 4.29
N ARG A 366 0.18 9.75 4.59
CA ARG A 366 -0.98 10.15 3.78
C ARG A 366 -0.55 10.58 2.37
N ARG A 367 0.53 11.34 2.22
CA ARG A 367 1.10 11.74 0.93
C ARG A 367 1.49 10.51 0.11
N ALA A 368 2.25 9.61 0.73
CA ALA A 368 2.79 8.43 0.05
C ALA A 368 1.72 7.39 -0.33
N ARG A 369 0.63 7.27 0.43
CA ARG A 369 -0.39 6.21 0.21
C ARG A 369 -1.73 6.70 -0.32
N GLU A 370 -2.21 7.86 0.13
CA GLU A 370 -3.56 8.34 -0.22
C GLU A 370 -3.51 9.37 -1.33
N PHE A 371 -2.68 10.41 -1.19
CA PHE A 371 -2.61 11.49 -2.18
C PHE A 371 -2.04 11.01 -3.50
N GLU A 372 -1.00 10.17 -3.48
CA GLU A 372 -0.51 9.54 -4.71
C GLU A 372 -1.62 8.73 -5.42
N ASP A 373 -2.36 7.91 -4.67
CA ASP A 373 -3.49 7.14 -5.23
C ASP A 373 -4.57 8.08 -5.82
N VAL A 374 -4.89 9.20 -5.16
CA VAL A 374 -5.83 10.23 -5.67
C VAL A 374 -5.33 10.85 -6.97
N ARG A 375 -4.07 11.30 -7.03
CA ARG A 375 -3.45 11.90 -8.22
C ARG A 375 -3.45 10.93 -9.39
N GLN A 376 -3.02 9.69 -9.14
CA GLN A 376 -3.02 8.65 -10.16
C GLN A 376 -4.43 8.35 -10.66
N PHE A 377 -5.42 8.29 -9.78
CA PHE A 377 -6.81 7.97 -10.12
C PHE A 377 -7.46 9.07 -10.99
N ALA A 378 -7.30 10.34 -10.59
CA ALA A 378 -7.83 11.48 -11.34
C ALA A 378 -7.23 11.57 -12.76
N LEU A 379 -5.95 11.19 -12.92
CA LEU A 379 -5.27 11.18 -14.21
C LEU A 379 -5.45 9.87 -15.01
N ARG A 380 -6.44 9.01 -14.68
CA ARG A 380 -6.81 7.86 -15.54
C ARG A 380 -7.81 8.22 -16.64
N GLY A 381 -8.54 9.31 -16.47
CA GLY A 381 -9.49 9.81 -17.46
C GLY A 381 -8.83 10.61 -18.58
N ALA A 382 -9.63 11.48 -19.21
CA ALA A 382 -9.22 12.34 -20.31
C ALA A 382 -8.03 13.25 -19.99
N LEU A 383 -7.83 13.65 -18.72
CA LEU A 383 -6.67 14.43 -18.27
C LEU A 383 -5.32 13.73 -18.51
N ARG A 384 -5.33 12.41 -18.75
CA ARG A 384 -4.12 11.68 -19.13
C ARG A 384 -3.61 12.09 -20.51
N ARG A 385 -4.51 12.50 -21.41
CA ARG A 385 -4.19 12.89 -22.77
C ARG A 385 -3.64 14.31 -22.78
N PRO A 386 -2.41 14.54 -23.29
CA PRO A 386 -1.83 15.87 -23.34
C PRO A 386 -2.64 16.88 -24.17
N ASP A 387 -3.41 16.41 -25.15
CA ASP A 387 -4.20 17.22 -26.08
C ASP A 387 -5.65 17.49 -25.62
N PHE A 388 -6.06 17.00 -24.44
CA PHE A 388 -7.41 17.23 -23.94
C PHE A 388 -7.60 18.66 -23.44
N ASP A 389 -8.59 19.37 -23.99
CA ASP A 389 -8.94 20.76 -23.73
C ASP A 389 -10.35 20.97 -23.16
N GLY A 390 -11.04 19.89 -22.81
CA GLY A 390 -12.44 19.93 -22.35
C GLY A 390 -12.60 20.16 -20.84
N ASP A 391 -13.86 20.18 -20.41
CA ASP A 391 -14.22 20.20 -18.98
C ASP A 391 -13.99 18.81 -18.34
N TYR A 392 -13.48 18.81 -17.11
CA TYR A 392 -13.26 17.59 -16.32
C TYR A 392 -13.66 17.77 -14.85
N ASP A 393 -14.40 16.81 -14.28
CA ASP A 393 -14.86 16.84 -12.89
C ASP A 393 -14.25 15.73 -12.04
N VAL A 394 -13.65 16.09 -10.91
CA VAL A 394 -13.16 15.14 -9.89
C VAL A 394 -13.97 15.33 -8.62
N TYR A 395 -14.55 14.27 -8.07
CA TYR A 395 -15.26 14.31 -6.79
C TYR A 395 -14.48 13.55 -5.72
N LEU A 396 -14.05 14.25 -4.67
CA LEU A 396 -13.23 13.72 -3.57
C LEU A 396 -13.95 13.88 -2.23
N TYR A 397 -13.55 13.08 -1.24
CA TYR A 397 -14.21 13.12 0.06
C TYR A 397 -13.91 14.43 0.81
N ASP A 398 -12.63 14.74 1.02
CA ASP A 398 -12.23 15.88 1.86
C ASP A 398 -11.41 16.96 1.14
N GLN A 399 -11.45 18.17 1.70
CA GLN A 399 -10.77 19.35 1.21
C GLN A 399 -9.27 19.14 1.01
N ALA A 400 -8.59 18.44 1.93
CA ALA A 400 -7.15 18.24 1.85
C ALA A 400 -6.75 17.36 0.64
N GLN A 401 -7.58 16.36 0.27
CA GLN A 401 -7.38 15.59 -0.97
C GLN A 401 -7.51 16.49 -2.21
N ALA A 402 -8.51 17.39 -2.19
CA ALA A 402 -8.81 18.26 -3.30
C ALA A 402 -7.77 19.37 -3.48
N GLU A 403 -7.24 19.93 -2.38
CA GLU A 403 -6.14 20.89 -2.40
C GLU A 403 -4.83 20.25 -2.89
N ASP A 404 -4.50 19.04 -2.42
CA ASP A 404 -3.31 18.32 -2.87
C ASP A 404 -3.38 18.02 -4.37
N LEU A 405 -4.52 17.50 -4.85
CA LEU A 405 -4.73 17.25 -6.28
C LEU A 405 -4.65 18.54 -7.09
N THR A 406 -5.26 19.63 -6.63
CA THR A 406 -5.21 20.93 -7.31
C THR A 406 -3.78 21.44 -7.43
N GLY A 407 -3.00 21.38 -6.35
CA GLY A 407 -1.58 21.74 -6.37
C GLY A 407 -0.78 20.89 -7.35
N TYR A 408 -1.02 19.58 -7.37
CA TYR A 408 -0.38 18.65 -8.28
C TYR A 408 -0.73 18.91 -9.76
N LEU A 409 -2.01 19.11 -10.08
CA LEU A 409 -2.46 19.41 -11.44
C LEU A 409 -1.78 20.67 -11.99
N ARG A 410 -1.67 21.72 -11.17
CA ARG A 410 -0.94 22.95 -11.51
C ARG A 410 0.55 22.70 -11.72
N GLN A 411 1.18 21.90 -10.86
CA GLN A 411 2.59 21.52 -10.98
C GLN A 411 2.90 20.82 -12.31
N ILE A 412 1.98 19.99 -12.81
CA ILE A 412 2.16 19.26 -14.08
C ILE A 412 1.65 20.05 -15.32
N GLY A 413 1.30 21.33 -15.15
CA GLY A 413 0.94 22.24 -16.25
C GLY A 413 -0.55 22.37 -16.56
N ILE A 414 -1.45 21.79 -15.76
CA ILE A 414 -2.90 21.98 -15.90
C ILE A 414 -3.29 23.19 -15.04
N VAL A 415 -3.49 24.34 -15.68
CA VAL A 415 -3.58 25.64 -14.99
C VAL A 415 -5.01 26.06 -14.63
N ASP A 416 -6.01 25.71 -15.45
CA ASP A 416 -7.42 26.05 -15.23
C ASP A 416 -8.06 25.03 -14.29
N VAL A 417 -7.76 25.17 -12.98
CA VAL A 417 -8.23 24.25 -11.93
C VAL A 417 -8.96 25.03 -10.84
N GLU A 418 -10.23 24.70 -10.68
CA GLU A 418 -11.15 25.25 -9.69
C GLU A 418 -11.40 24.24 -8.56
N LEU A 419 -11.37 24.72 -7.31
CA LEU A 419 -11.70 23.94 -6.12
C LEU A 419 -13.15 24.24 -5.71
N VAL A 420 -14.04 23.24 -5.75
CA VAL A 420 -15.49 23.44 -5.62
C VAL A 420 -16.02 22.75 -4.34
N PRO A 421 -16.47 23.49 -3.31
CA PRO A 421 -17.17 22.87 -2.19
C PRO A 421 -18.56 22.36 -2.62
N VAL A 422 -18.90 21.12 -2.26
CA VAL A 422 -20.26 20.60 -2.45
C VAL A 422 -21.13 20.99 -1.25
N GLU A 423 -21.69 22.19 -1.32
CA GLU A 423 -22.56 22.74 -0.30
C GLU A 423 -23.98 22.15 -0.32
N GLY A 424 -24.79 22.46 0.70
CA GLY A 424 -26.21 22.07 0.76
C GLY A 424 -26.48 20.61 1.16
N LEU A 425 -25.45 19.78 1.36
CA LEU A 425 -25.59 18.41 1.88
C LEU A 425 -25.57 18.34 3.42
N GLY A 426 -25.22 19.43 4.09
CA GLY A 426 -25.13 19.47 5.57
C GLY A 426 -24.02 18.61 6.16
N ILE A 427 -23.00 18.24 5.37
CA ILE A 427 -21.83 17.44 5.81
C ILE A 427 -20.51 18.19 5.79
N MET A 428 -20.48 19.40 5.21
CA MET A 428 -19.26 20.18 5.05
C MET A 428 -18.58 20.50 6.39
N GLU A 429 -19.39 20.89 7.37
CA GLU A 429 -18.98 21.32 8.71
C GLU A 429 -19.18 20.25 9.80
N GLU A 430 -19.46 18.99 9.43
CA GLU A 430 -19.61 17.93 10.42
C GLU A 430 -18.30 17.78 11.21
N GLU A 431 -18.38 17.90 12.53
CA GLU A 431 -17.20 17.76 13.38
C GLU A 431 -16.90 16.28 13.58
N ARG A 432 -15.77 15.85 13.03
CA ARG A 432 -15.21 14.55 13.36
C ARG A 432 -14.66 14.60 14.79
N PRO A 433 -15.09 13.70 15.70
CA PRO A 433 -14.47 13.57 17.01
C PRO A 433 -12.97 13.36 16.83
N SER A 434 -12.18 14.18 17.52
CA SER A 434 -10.71 14.09 17.49
C SER A 434 -10.30 12.64 17.68
N ALA A 435 -9.54 12.10 16.73
CA ALA A 435 -8.93 10.79 16.95
C ALA A 435 -8.12 10.91 18.24
N VAL A 436 -8.39 10.04 19.22
CA VAL A 436 -7.64 10.03 20.47
C VAL A 436 -6.16 9.99 20.09
N SER A 437 -5.43 11.04 20.46
CA SER A 437 -4.00 11.15 20.16
C SER A 437 -3.31 9.86 20.62
N PHE A 438 -2.44 9.33 19.75
CA PHE A 438 -1.60 8.17 20.09
C PHE A 438 -0.44 8.58 21.02
N ASP A 439 -0.34 9.86 21.41
CA ASP A 439 0.70 10.33 22.32
C ASP A 439 0.61 9.63 23.65
N LYS A 440 1.70 8.91 23.93
CA LYS A 440 2.14 8.41 25.23
C LYS A 440 0.99 7.91 26.08
N ARG A 441 0.55 6.67 25.79
CA ARG A 441 0.28 5.78 26.93
C ARG A 441 1.59 5.67 27.71
N VAL A 442 1.79 6.57 28.68
CA VAL A 442 2.61 6.26 29.84
C VAL A 442 2.14 4.87 30.26
N PRO A 443 3.01 3.85 30.20
CA PRO A 443 2.59 2.52 30.59
C PRO A 443 2.04 2.66 32.00
N LEU A 444 0.73 2.43 32.15
CA LEU A 444 0.08 2.43 33.45
C LEU A 444 0.94 1.55 34.33
N THR A 445 1.34 2.08 35.48
CA THR A 445 1.98 1.29 36.52
C THR A 445 1.08 0.09 36.83
N ASP A 446 1.66 -1.00 37.30
CA ASP A 446 0.86 -2.19 37.61
C ASP A 446 -0.17 -1.94 38.73
N SER A 447 -0.03 -0.83 39.48
CA SER A 447 -1.07 -0.32 40.37
C SER A 447 -2.24 0.27 39.57
N GLU A 448 -1.99 1.21 38.67
CA GLU A 448 -3.05 1.86 37.88
C GLU A 448 -3.78 0.88 36.96
N LYS A 449 -3.09 -0.16 36.45
CA LYS A 449 -3.74 -1.27 35.72
C LYS A 449 -4.67 -2.07 36.62
N ARG A 450 -4.26 -2.36 37.86
CA ARG A 450 -5.07 -3.07 38.85
C ARG A 450 -6.29 -2.25 39.27
N ASP A 451 -6.12 -0.95 39.47
CA ASP A 451 -7.20 -0.04 39.84
C ASP A 451 -8.22 0.10 38.72
N ARG A 452 -7.75 0.29 37.48
CA ARG A 452 -8.62 0.34 36.31
C ARG A 452 -9.34 -0.99 36.04
N ASN A 453 -8.69 -2.13 36.27
CA ASN A 453 -9.34 -3.44 36.14
C ASN A 453 -10.38 -3.67 37.24
N THR A 454 -10.10 -3.25 38.47
CA THR A 454 -11.05 -3.26 39.59
C THR A 454 -12.27 -2.42 39.26
N GLU A 455 -12.07 -1.21 38.75
CA GLU A 455 -13.16 -0.29 38.42
C GLU A 455 -14.01 -0.80 37.24
N ASN A 456 -13.37 -1.34 36.20
CA ASN A 456 -14.07 -1.95 35.08
C ASN A 456 -14.86 -3.20 35.51
N GLN A 457 -14.32 -4.01 36.42
CA GLN A 457 -15.08 -5.14 37.00
C GLN A 457 -16.26 -4.66 37.85
N ARG A 458 -16.11 -3.57 38.61
CA ARG A 458 -17.21 -2.98 39.39
C ARG A 458 -18.32 -2.47 38.47
N ARG A 459 -17.99 -1.69 37.44
CA ARG A 459 -18.95 -1.22 36.42
C ARG A 459 -19.66 -2.39 35.75
N ARG A 460 -18.92 -3.37 35.26
CA ARG A 460 -19.51 -4.55 34.60
C ARG A 460 -20.44 -5.34 35.53
N ARG A 461 -20.12 -5.46 36.82
CA ARG A 461 -21.00 -6.10 37.82
C ARG A 461 -22.25 -5.26 38.10
N ALA A 462 -22.12 -3.93 38.13
CA ALA A 462 -23.25 -3.02 38.29
C ALA A 462 -24.19 -3.08 37.07
N ASP A 463 -23.64 -3.10 35.85
CA ASP A 463 -24.41 -3.20 34.61
C ASP A 463 -25.15 -4.54 34.53
N ILE A 464 -24.48 -5.65 34.87
CA ILE A 464 -25.12 -6.98 34.95
C ILE A 464 -26.24 -6.99 36.00
N LYS A 465 -26.02 -6.38 37.17
CA LYS A 465 -27.04 -6.30 38.22
C LYS A 465 -28.24 -5.46 37.78
N ALA A 466 -28.01 -4.34 37.10
CA ALA A 466 -29.07 -3.49 36.56
C ALA A 466 -29.85 -4.21 35.44
N LEU A 467 -29.17 -4.98 34.60
CA LEU A 467 -29.80 -5.79 33.55
C LEU A 467 -30.64 -6.93 34.14
N GLU A 468 -30.13 -7.61 35.18
CA GLU A 468 -30.85 -8.66 35.90
C GLU A 468 -32.06 -8.12 36.66
N GLU A 469 -31.96 -6.92 37.25
CA GLU A 469 -33.09 -6.21 37.90
C GLU A 469 -34.14 -5.79 36.87
N ALA A 470 -33.73 -5.26 35.72
CA ALA A 470 -34.64 -4.91 34.61
C ALA A 470 -35.34 -6.14 34.00
N GLN A 471 -34.71 -7.32 34.08
CA GLN A 471 -35.27 -8.60 33.64
C GLN A 471 -36.05 -9.34 34.75
N GLY A 472 -36.21 -8.75 35.94
CA GLY A 472 -36.96 -9.36 37.06
C GLY A 472 -36.30 -10.58 37.69
N ILE A 473 -34.99 -10.78 37.49
CA ILE A 473 -34.25 -11.94 38.00
C ILE A 473 -33.88 -11.70 39.47
N VAL A 474 -34.73 -12.18 40.39
CA VAL A 474 -34.47 -12.08 41.84
C VAL A 474 -33.44 -13.14 42.27
N ARG A 475 -32.19 -12.72 42.52
CA ARG A 475 -31.16 -13.59 43.13
C ARG A 475 -31.57 -13.94 44.57
N ARG A 476 -32.06 -15.17 44.80
CA ARG A 476 -32.25 -15.72 46.14
C ARG A 476 -30.91 -15.72 46.88
N ARG A 477 -30.80 -14.98 47.99
CA ARG A 477 -29.65 -15.08 48.91
C ARG A 477 -29.54 -16.55 49.35
N ARG A 478 -28.47 -17.24 48.94
CA ARG A 478 -28.10 -18.52 49.55
C ARG A 478 -27.77 -18.25 51.02
N GLY A 479 -28.69 -18.62 51.91
CA GLY A 479 -28.40 -18.74 53.33
C GLY A 479 -27.25 -19.73 53.53
N ARG A 480 -26.29 -19.37 54.37
CA ARG A 480 -25.25 -20.29 54.83
C ARG A 480 -25.89 -21.36 55.74
N PRO A 481 -25.45 -22.62 55.67
CA PRO A 481 -25.84 -23.67 56.62
C PRO A 481 -25.52 -23.30 58.06
#